data_AF-L5NBW6-F1
#
_entry.id   AF-L5NBW6-F1
#
_cell.length_a   1.000
_cell.length_b   1.000
_cell.length_c   1.000
_cell.angle_alpha   90.00
_cell.angle_beta   90.00
_cell.angle_gamma   90.00
#
_symmetry.space_group_name_H-M   'P 1'
#
loop_
_entity.id
_entity.type
_entity.pdbx_description
1 polymer ?
#
loop_
_entity_poly.entity_id
_entity_poly.type
_entity_poly.pdbx_seq_one_letter_code
_entity_poly.pdbx_strand_id
1 'polypeptide(L)'
;SGVGKSETALELVKRGHRLVADDSVEIRQEDYDTLIGNSPPLIEHLLEIRGLGIINVMTLFGAGAVRSFKRITLVIDLELWDKNKQYDRLGLEEETMKIMDVEVPKATIPVRPGRNLAVIIEVAAMNFRLKRMGVNAAEEFSERLTKVIDQDKETE
;
A
#
# COMPACT_ATOMS: atom_id res chain seq x y z
N SER A 1 5.75 -14.88 -5.91
CA SER A 1 5.76 -14.97 -4.43
C SER A 1 4.33 -15.03 -3.92
N GLY A 2 3.91 -16.16 -3.33
CA GLY A 2 2.51 -16.50 -3.03
C GLY A 2 1.89 -15.81 -1.81
N VAL A 3 2.22 -14.53 -1.57
CA VAL A 3 1.68 -13.74 -0.45
C VAL A 3 0.28 -13.17 -0.72
N GLY A 4 -0.27 -13.41 -1.92
CA GLY A 4 -1.61 -12.98 -2.31
C GLY A 4 -1.69 -11.64 -3.05
N LYS A 5 -0.62 -11.22 -3.74
CA LYS A 5 -0.58 -9.91 -4.44
C LYS A 5 -1.65 -9.78 -5.51
N SER A 6 -1.70 -10.72 -6.45
CA SER A 6 -2.61 -10.67 -7.60
C SER A 6 -4.07 -10.87 -7.18
N GLU A 7 -4.34 -11.72 -6.19
CA GLU A 7 -5.67 -11.87 -5.58
C GLU A 7 -6.12 -10.58 -4.89
N THR A 8 -5.20 -9.91 -4.17
CA THR A 8 -5.48 -8.62 -3.53
C THR A 8 -5.72 -7.52 -4.57
N ALA A 9 -4.93 -7.50 -5.65
CA ALA A 9 -5.11 -6.57 -6.76
C ALA A 9 -6.48 -6.73 -7.43
N LEU A 10 -6.92 -7.98 -7.65
CA LEU A 10 -8.24 -8.28 -8.18
C LEU A 10 -9.36 -7.79 -7.24
N GLU A 11 -9.23 -7.99 -5.93
CA GLU A 11 -10.20 -7.47 -4.96
C GLU A 11 -10.25 -5.93 -4.96
N LEU A 12 -9.10 -5.26 -5.05
CA LEU A 12 -9.02 -3.80 -5.17
C LEU A 12 -9.71 -3.31 -6.45
N VAL A 13 -9.49 -3.97 -7.59
CA VAL A 13 -10.19 -3.63 -8.84
C VAL A 13 -11.70 -3.76 -8.68
N LYS A 14 -12.17 -4.86 -8.06
CA LYS A 14 -13.61 -5.07 -7.79
C LYS A 14 -14.21 -3.97 -6.90
N ARG A 15 -13.40 -3.36 -6.03
CA ARG A 15 -13.76 -2.23 -5.15
C ARG A 15 -13.70 -0.86 -5.85
N GLY A 16 -13.36 -0.81 -7.14
CA GLY A 16 -13.34 0.41 -7.95
C GLY A 16 -11.96 1.05 -8.12
N HIS A 17 -10.90 0.39 -7.66
CA HIS A 17 -9.52 0.83 -7.94
C HIS A 17 -9.08 0.42 -9.34
N ARG A 18 -7.94 0.97 -9.77
CA ARG A 18 -7.43 0.76 -11.14
C ARG A 18 -6.14 -0.03 -11.12
N LEU A 19 -6.08 -1.09 -11.90
CA LEU A 19 -4.85 -1.82 -12.16
C LEU A 19 -3.96 -1.02 -13.12
N VAL A 20 -2.68 -0.93 -12.78
CA VAL A 20 -1.65 -0.38 -13.69
C VAL A 20 -0.82 -1.51 -14.29
N ALA A 21 -0.32 -2.41 -13.45
CA ALA A 21 0.53 -3.52 -13.82
C ALA A 21 0.40 -4.66 -12.79
N ASP A 22 0.68 -5.89 -13.21
CA ASP A 22 0.80 -7.09 -12.36
C ASP A 22 2.10 -7.83 -12.72
N ASP A 23 2.69 -8.51 -11.73
CA ASP A 23 3.98 -9.24 -11.78
C ASP A 23 5.23 -8.41 -12.12
N SER A 24 5.25 -7.68 -13.23
CA SER A 24 6.35 -6.82 -13.65
C SER A 24 5.90 -5.37 -13.84
N VAL A 25 6.70 -4.43 -13.33
CA VAL A 25 6.44 -3.00 -13.40
C VAL A 25 7.66 -2.31 -13.99
N GLU A 26 7.47 -1.61 -15.10
CA GLU A 26 8.49 -0.70 -15.63
C GLU A 26 8.42 0.61 -14.84
N ILE A 27 9.55 1.00 -14.26
CA ILE A 27 9.65 2.22 -13.46
C ILE A 27 10.61 3.17 -14.15
N ARG A 28 10.17 4.41 -14.31
CA ARG A 28 10.99 5.52 -14.81
C ARG A 28 10.91 6.72 -13.88
N GLN A 29 12.02 7.42 -13.75
CA GLN A 29 12.10 8.67 -13.02
C GLN A 29 11.88 9.84 -14.00
N GLU A 30 10.85 10.66 -13.75
CA GLU A 30 10.54 11.83 -14.57
C GLU A 30 11.21 13.11 -14.08
N ASP A 31 11.44 13.20 -12.77
CA ASP A 31 12.03 14.36 -12.09
C ASP A 31 12.78 13.88 -10.84
N TYR A 32 13.37 14.80 -10.08
CA TYR A 32 14.15 14.50 -8.88
C TYR A 32 13.39 13.65 -7.85
N ASP A 33 12.09 13.85 -7.68
CA ASP A 33 11.26 13.20 -6.64
C ASP A 33 10.12 12.32 -7.21
N THR A 34 10.04 12.19 -8.55
CA THR A 34 8.85 11.66 -9.21
C THR A 34 9.17 10.38 -9.97
N LEU A 35 8.59 9.27 -9.49
CA LEU A 35 8.61 7.97 -10.15
C LEU A 35 7.26 7.66 -10.80
N ILE A 36 7.30 7.19 -12.05
CA ILE A 36 6.15 6.69 -12.79
C ILE A 36 6.31 5.19 -13.01
N GLY A 37 5.27 4.42 -12.68
CA GLY A 37 5.16 3.01 -13.00
C GLY A 37 4.16 2.77 -14.13
N ASN A 38 4.47 1.82 -15.02
CA ASN A 38 3.59 1.30 -16.06
C ASN A 38 3.78 -0.21 -16.23
N SER A 39 2.83 -0.87 -16.91
CA SER A 39 2.99 -2.26 -17.33
C SER A 39 3.86 -2.36 -18.57
N PRO A 40 4.70 -3.41 -18.72
CA PRO A 40 5.26 -3.77 -20.01
C PRO A 40 4.14 -4.04 -21.04
N PRO A 41 4.27 -3.62 -22.31
CA PRO A 41 3.19 -3.74 -23.31
C PRO A 41 2.64 -5.17 -23.49
N LEU A 42 3.51 -6.18 -23.34
CA LEU A 42 3.13 -7.59 -23.51
C LEU A 42 2.11 -8.07 -22.48
N ILE A 43 2.15 -7.51 -21.26
CA ILE A 43 1.30 -7.92 -20.13
C ILE A 43 0.37 -6.79 -19.67
N GLU A 44 0.15 -5.77 -20.51
CA GLU A 44 -0.77 -4.68 -20.22
C GLU A 44 -2.20 -5.21 -20.02
N HIS A 45 -2.86 -4.76 -18.95
CA HIS A 45 -4.21 -5.18 -18.53
C HIS A 45 -4.36 -6.65 -18.12
N LEU A 46 -3.28 -7.45 -18.17
CA LEU A 46 -3.30 -8.85 -17.77
C LEU A 46 -3.05 -8.99 -16.27
N LEU A 47 -3.65 -10.01 -15.67
CA LEU A 47 -3.45 -10.39 -14.27
C LEU A 47 -3.45 -11.92 -14.17
N GLU A 48 -2.47 -12.49 -13.47
CA GLU A 48 -2.37 -13.93 -13.24
C GLU A 48 -3.03 -14.31 -11.91
N ILE A 49 -4.01 -15.23 -11.96
CA ILE A 49 -4.61 -15.80 -10.75
C ILE A 49 -4.29 -17.29 -10.69
N ARG A 50 -3.61 -17.69 -9.63
CA ARG A 50 -3.25 -19.09 -9.41
C ARG A 50 -4.50 -19.96 -9.33
N GLY A 51 -4.51 -21.05 -10.09
CA GLY A 51 -5.65 -21.98 -10.17
C GLY A 51 -6.76 -21.54 -11.15
N LEU A 52 -6.70 -20.32 -11.68
CA LEU A 52 -7.63 -19.83 -12.71
C LEU A 52 -6.92 -19.57 -14.05
N GLY A 53 -5.69 -19.05 -14.01
CA GLY A 53 -4.91 -18.65 -15.18
C GLY A 53 -4.87 -17.13 -15.36
N ILE A 54 -4.52 -16.70 -16.58
CA ILE A 54 -4.39 -15.29 -16.94
C ILE A 54 -5.76 -14.73 -17.33
N ILE A 55 -6.11 -13.57 -16.78
CA ILE A 55 -7.32 -12.84 -17.12
C ILE A 55 -6.99 -11.45 -17.67
N ASN A 56 -7.88 -10.90 -18.51
CA ASN A 56 -7.80 -9.51 -18.94
C ASN A 56 -8.76 -8.64 -18.11
N VAL A 57 -8.18 -7.75 -17.30
CA VAL A 57 -8.93 -6.90 -16.37
C VAL A 57 -9.78 -5.85 -17.09
N MET A 58 -9.28 -5.28 -18.20
CA MET A 58 -10.06 -4.32 -19.00
C MET A 58 -11.31 -4.99 -19.58
N THR A 59 -11.20 -6.21 -20.10
CA THR A 59 -12.34 -6.93 -20.67
C THR A 59 -13.41 -7.25 -19.61
N LEU A 60 -12.98 -7.62 -18.40
CA LEU A 60 -13.88 -8.05 -17.33
C LEU A 60 -14.54 -6.88 -16.58
N PHE A 61 -13.81 -5.79 -16.34
CA PHE A 61 -14.23 -4.69 -15.47
C PHE A 61 -14.35 -3.33 -16.19
N GLY A 62 -14.05 -3.30 -17.49
CA GLY A 62 -14.14 -2.12 -18.34
C GLY A 62 -12.94 -1.19 -18.25
N ALA A 63 -12.91 -0.17 -19.12
CA ALA A 63 -11.81 0.79 -19.20
C ALA A 63 -11.58 1.58 -17.89
N GLY A 64 -12.61 1.71 -17.05
CA GLY A 64 -12.50 2.39 -15.75
C GLY A 64 -11.67 1.64 -14.71
N ALA A 65 -11.41 0.34 -14.90
CA ALA A 65 -10.70 -0.54 -13.99
C ALA A 65 -9.19 -0.63 -14.25
N VAL A 66 -8.70 0.05 -15.29
CA VAL A 66 -7.30 0.00 -15.70
C VAL A 66 -6.74 1.40 -15.93
N ARG A 67 -5.42 1.52 -15.94
CA ARG A 67 -4.71 2.77 -16.22
C ARG A 67 -3.32 2.46 -16.74
N SER A 68 -2.91 3.03 -17.88
CA SER A 68 -1.61 2.70 -18.49
C SER A 68 -0.40 3.09 -17.64
N PHE A 69 -0.47 4.17 -16.85
CA PHE A 69 0.61 4.58 -15.96
C PHE A 69 0.11 5.35 -14.72
N LYS A 70 0.91 5.34 -13.66
CA LYS A 70 0.63 6.10 -12.44
C LYS A 70 1.91 6.46 -11.68
N ARG A 71 1.93 7.66 -11.08
CA ARG A 71 2.96 8.05 -10.10
C ARG A 71 2.95 7.11 -8.89
N ILE A 72 4.12 6.57 -8.54
CA ILE A 72 4.36 5.77 -7.34
C ILE A 72 4.58 6.74 -6.17
N THR A 73 3.76 6.64 -5.13
CA THR A 73 3.81 7.57 -3.98
C THR A 73 3.90 6.88 -2.63
N LEU A 74 3.60 5.58 -2.58
CA LEU A 74 3.61 4.74 -1.38
C LEU A 74 3.92 3.32 -1.82
N VAL A 75 4.84 2.67 -1.11
CA VAL A 75 5.13 1.24 -1.25
C VAL A 75 4.46 0.50 -0.09
N ILE A 76 3.63 -0.48 -0.41
CA ILE A 76 3.14 -1.44 0.57
C ILE A 76 3.90 -2.75 0.39
N ASP A 77 4.69 -3.11 1.40
CA ASP A 77 5.43 -4.36 1.43
C ASP A 77 4.63 -5.41 2.21
N LEU A 78 4.28 -6.50 1.52
CA LEU A 78 3.52 -7.60 2.08
C LEU A 78 4.48 -8.71 2.50
N GLU A 79 4.64 -8.91 3.79
CA GLU A 79 5.49 -9.97 4.33
C GLU A 79 4.68 -11.03 5.07
N LEU A 80 5.17 -12.27 5.08
CA LEU A 80 4.58 -13.29 5.95
C LEU A 80 4.77 -12.87 7.40
N TRP A 81 3.73 -13.03 8.20
CA TRP A 81 3.85 -12.69 9.61
C TRP A 81 4.93 -13.50 10.31
N ASP A 82 5.79 -12.79 11.04
CA ASP A 82 6.76 -13.37 11.95
C ASP A 82 6.41 -13.05 13.41
N LYS A 83 6.41 -14.10 14.26
CA LYS A 83 6.19 -13.98 15.70
C LYS A 83 7.32 -13.27 16.44
N ASN A 84 8.52 -13.28 15.86
CA ASN A 84 9.70 -12.68 16.46
C ASN A 84 9.91 -11.22 16.05
N LYS A 85 9.19 -10.76 15.01
CA LYS A 85 9.27 -9.39 14.52
C LYS A 85 8.19 -8.53 15.20
N GLN A 86 8.61 -7.37 15.71
CA GLN A 86 7.67 -6.36 16.15
C GLN A 86 7.18 -5.56 14.95
N TYR A 87 5.88 -5.33 14.91
CA TYR A 87 5.22 -4.52 13.90
C TYR A 87 4.77 -3.22 14.54
N ASP A 88 4.95 -2.11 13.84
CA ASP A 88 4.46 -0.81 14.30
C ASP A 88 2.94 -0.87 14.52
N ARG A 89 2.52 -0.47 15.72
CA ARG A 89 1.12 -0.44 16.15
C ARG A 89 0.55 0.97 16.19
N LEU A 90 1.41 1.98 16.24
CA LEU A 90 1.03 3.38 16.36
C LEU A 90 1.08 4.07 15.01
N GLY A 91 1.97 3.65 14.11
CA GLY A 91 2.15 4.31 12.81
C GLY A 91 2.96 5.60 12.93
N LEU A 92 3.87 5.66 13.91
CA LEU A 92 4.72 6.83 14.17
C LEU A 92 6.00 6.80 13.35
N GLU A 93 6.49 5.61 13.00
CA GLU A 93 7.72 5.47 12.22
C GLU A 93 7.43 5.68 10.73
N GLU A 94 8.25 6.51 10.07
CA GLU A 94 8.24 6.67 8.62
C GLU A 94 9.36 5.83 8.02
N GLU A 95 9.00 4.66 7.48
CA GLU A 95 9.91 3.87 6.67
C GLU A 95 9.94 4.42 5.23
N THR A 96 11.08 4.31 4.57
CA THR A 96 11.20 4.61 3.13
C THR A 96 11.86 3.45 2.39
N MET A 97 11.60 3.38 1.08
CA MET A 97 12.26 2.50 0.13
C MET A 97 12.91 3.37 -0.94
N LYS A 98 14.21 3.20 -1.15
CA LYS A 98 14.91 3.83 -2.26
C LYS A 98 14.60 3.07 -3.56
N ILE A 99 14.01 3.76 -4.54
CA ILE A 99 13.81 3.28 -5.90
C ILE A 99 14.49 4.28 -6.84
N MET A 100 15.50 3.84 -7.59
CA MET A 100 16.42 4.73 -8.31
C MET A 100 17.02 5.76 -7.33
N ASP A 101 16.86 7.06 -7.55
CA ASP A 101 17.33 8.12 -6.65
C ASP A 101 16.23 8.72 -5.77
N VAL A 102 15.04 8.13 -5.75
CA VAL A 102 13.89 8.64 -5.01
C VAL A 102 13.63 7.78 -3.77
N GLU A 103 13.49 8.42 -2.61
CA GLU A 103 12.97 7.77 -1.40
C GLU A 103 11.44 7.81 -1.38
N VAL A 104 10.83 6.64 -1.48
CA VAL A 104 9.38 6.49 -1.46
C VAL A 104 8.94 6.02 -0.08
N PRO A 105 7.94 6.66 0.55
CA PRO A 105 7.35 6.18 1.79
C PRO A 105 6.93 4.71 1.66
N LYS A 106 7.25 3.92 2.67
CA LYS A 106 7.02 2.49 2.73
C LYS A 106 6.19 2.16 3.98
N ALA A 107 5.27 1.21 3.84
CA ALA A 107 4.63 0.57 4.98
C ALA A 107 4.68 -0.95 4.82
N THR A 108 5.04 -1.64 5.90
CA THR A 108 5.14 -3.10 5.94
C THR A 108 3.89 -3.70 6.59
N ILE A 109 3.14 -4.53 5.85
CA ILE A 109 1.90 -5.17 6.32
C ILE A 109 2.11 -6.69 6.44
N PRO A 110 1.96 -7.26 7.65
CA PRO A 110 2.07 -8.70 7.82
C PRO A 110 0.83 -9.43 7.31
N VAL A 111 1.07 -10.46 6.51
CA VAL A 111 0.06 -11.36 5.94
C VAL A 111 -0.14 -12.55 6.87
N ARG A 112 -1.41 -12.83 7.20
CA ARG A 112 -1.87 -14.04 7.89
C ARG A 112 -3.21 -14.50 7.31
N PRO A 113 -3.53 -15.80 7.38
CA PRO A 113 -4.86 -16.29 7.07
C PRO A 113 -5.95 -15.50 7.81
N GLY A 114 -7.02 -15.15 7.10
CA GLY A 114 -8.14 -14.38 7.65
C GLY A 114 -7.99 -12.85 7.61
N ARG A 115 -6.85 -12.30 7.20
CA ARG A 115 -6.73 -10.84 6.97
C ARG A 115 -7.25 -10.48 5.57
N ASN A 116 -8.13 -9.48 5.50
CA ASN A 116 -8.47 -8.84 4.23
C ASN A 116 -7.41 -7.79 3.88
N LEU A 117 -6.49 -8.14 2.98
CA LEU A 117 -5.39 -7.27 2.60
C LEU A 117 -5.85 -6.06 1.78
N ALA A 118 -6.87 -6.21 0.94
CA ALA A 118 -7.38 -5.11 0.13
C ALA A 118 -7.86 -3.95 1.01
N VAL A 119 -8.67 -4.24 2.05
CA VAL A 119 -9.13 -3.24 3.02
C VAL A 119 -7.97 -2.56 3.73
N ILE A 120 -6.95 -3.32 4.15
CA ILE A 120 -5.80 -2.76 4.87
C ILE A 120 -5.01 -1.83 3.94
N ILE A 121 -4.80 -2.21 2.68
CA ILE A 121 -4.13 -1.38 1.67
C ILE A 121 -4.94 -0.11 1.39
N GLU A 122 -6.27 -0.20 1.29
CA GLU A 122 -7.14 0.98 1.13
C GLU A 122 -6.96 1.96 2.30
N VAL A 123 -7.03 1.45 3.54
CA VAL A 123 -6.84 2.26 4.75
C VAL A 123 -5.44 2.84 4.81
N ALA A 124 -4.40 2.09 4.44
CA ALA A 124 -3.04 2.60 4.38
C ALA A 124 -2.88 3.75 3.37
N ALA A 125 -3.48 3.61 2.17
CA ALA A 125 -3.48 4.67 1.16
C ALA A 125 -4.26 5.92 1.61
N MET A 126 -5.39 5.73 2.30
CA MET A 126 -6.16 6.84 2.89
C MET A 126 -5.39 7.55 4.00
N ASN A 127 -4.79 6.78 4.92
CA ASN A 127 -3.99 7.32 6.02
C ASN A 127 -2.76 8.08 5.51
N PHE A 128 -2.05 7.54 4.52
CA PHE A 128 -0.95 8.21 3.84
C PHE A 128 -1.37 9.58 3.29
N ARG A 129 -2.55 9.65 2.65
CA ARG A 129 -3.10 10.91 2.14
C ARG A 129 -3.43 11.88 3.28
N LEU A 130 -4.03 11.41 4.37
CA LEU A 130 -4.37 12.23 5.54
C LEU A 130 -3.13 12.84 6.21
N LYS A 131 -2.07 12.04 6.42
CA LYS A 131 -0.79 12.53 6.95
C LYS A 131 -0.21 13.67 6.11
N ARG A 132 -0.24 13.53 4.77
CA ARG A 132 0.18 14.59 3.84
C ARG A 132 -0.71 15.84 3.84
N MET A 133 -1.93 15.73 4.35
CA MET A 133 -2.85 16.85 4.56
C MET A 133 -2.70 17.48 5.96
N GLY A 134 -1.74 17.01 6.77
CA GLY A 134 -1.49 17.51 8.13
C GLY A 134 -2.33 16.82 9.21
N VAL A 135 -2.98 15.70 8.91
CA VAL A 135 -3.79 14.95 9.88
C VAL A 135 -3.06 13.66 10.26
N ASN A 136 -2.49 13.62 11.46
CA ASN A 136 -1.80 12.44 12.00
C ASN A 136 -2.49 11.92 13.28
N ALA A 137 -3.29 10.86 13.12
CA ALA A 137 -4.02 10.26 14.24
C ALA A 137 -3.10 9.64 15.31
N ALA A 138 -1.89 9.22 14.93
CA ALA A 138 -0.92 8.63 15.85
C ALA A 138 -0.33 9.69 16.79
N GLU A 139 0.03 10.85 16.23
CA GLU A 139 0.49 12.02 17.01
C GLU A 139 -0.62 12.52 17.92
N GLU A 140 -1.84 12.69 17.39
CA GLU A 140 -2.99 13.13 18.19
C GLU A 140 -3.28 12.17 19.36
N PHE A 141 -3.19 10.86 19.13
CA PHE A 141 -3.34 9.86 20.17
C PHE A 141 -2.20 9.95 21.20
N SER A 142 -0.96 10.10 20.75
CA SER A 142 0.20 10.25 21.63
C SER A 142 0.07 11.47 22.54
N GLU A 143 -0.33 12.62 21.99
CA GLU A 143 -0.56 13.85 22.76
C GLU A 143 -1.66 13.70 23.80
N ARG A 144 -2.76 13.02 23.45
CA ARG A 144 -3.86 12.73 24.40
C ARG A 144 -3.39 11.81 25.52
N LEU A 145 -2.58 10.79 25.21
CA LEU A 145 -2.06 9.85 26.19
C LEU A 145 -1.12 10.54 27.19
N THR A 146 -0.21 11.39 26.71
CA THR A 146 0.70 12.18 27.57
C THR A 146 -0.09 13.04 28.56
N LYS A 147 -1.14 13.73 28.10
CA LYS A 147 -1.98 14.58 28.96
C LYS A 147 -2.66 13.79 30.09
N VAL A 148 -3.13 12.57 29.83
CA VAL A 148 -3.77 11.73 30.86
C VAL A 148 -2.73 11.29 31.90
N ILE A 149 -1.54 10.88 31.46
CA ILE A 149 -0.47 10.43 32.37
C ILE A 149 0.03 11.56 33.27
N ASP A 150 0.12 12.78 32.74
CA ASP A 150 0.56 13.94 33.53
C ASP A 150 -0.49 14.37 34.57
N GLN A 151 -1.78 14.24 34.26
CA GLN A 151 -2.87 14.50 35.21
C GLN A 151 -2.87 13.50 36.37
N ASP A 152 -2.63 12.21 36.10
CA ASP A 152 -2.56 11.19 37.15
C ASP A 152 -1.40 11.45 38.13
N LYS A 153 -0.27 12.00 37.66
CA LYS A 153 0.89 12.36 38.49
C LYS A 153 0.71 13.61 39.35
N GLU A 154 -0.15 14.54 38.95
CA GLU A 154 -0.49 15.73 39.75
C GLU A 154 -1.53 15.42 40.85
N THR A 155 -2.16 14.25 40.79
CA THR A 155 -3.21 13.82 41.73
C THR A 155 -2.66 12.89 42.84
N GLU A 156 -1.37 12.52 42.77
CA GLU A 156 -0.60 11.84 43.84
C GLU A 156 0.24 12.84 44.65
#